data_AF-A0A846DSZ0-F1
#
_entry.id   AF-A0A846DSZ0-F1
#
_cell.length_a   1.000
_cell.length_b   1.000
_cell.length_c   1.000
_cell.angle_alpha   90.00
_cell.angle_beta   90.00
_cell.angle_gamma   90.00
#
_symmetry.space_group_name_H-M   'P 1'
#
loop_
_entity.id
_entity.type
_entity.pdbx_description
1 polymer ?
#
loop_
_entity_poly.entity_id
_entity_poly.type
_entity_poly.pdbx_seq_one_letter_code
_entity_poly.pdbx_strand_id
1 'polypeptide(L)'
;MSKLSPDQRNYLYLLEAERVGIHKSILAALYQVQQQPTLSNGDKGLGISPANRIRLEEVSSFVGQVQYAANTLRAITDTLTSKGWQADNLWDASNGYHTRSFIEAIATGYTPTANIPAACQLEPCNAQALWQAYLNDLNTDFQFDKLPQNLAYLDSALLALIDRLPRFYSGLPHQRDALLELLRVWRKLDTRAAAIASLNVTSSSDSELDRALTQFAQNISRHYQGIPHQREALIRMTQLWRQLDSREAAIASLAQNTSPEPNLKQIDPALVAFVQRVPQFYQGTGIQRQALTEGFRLWRQLPERASALLALGLDAKLISVEADNPALLATVAAQLDRQLLDFMQRVPTAYQEQDHQREALIRLVQLWRNQITREQAINGLTEDLKRMNTAPRNTPEAPPPPLPIVLPRRPDRWTPSNIQIHASIIPNSVFTWAEATHGGTRMPPNQETVDAIVRIAQLAQQARDRIGRPFHVTSWYRPPDINARVGGVSNSRHIVGDAIDFYCDGLTGNQLYWFLDPWWPGGLGRYASYPYLSHIDARGYRARWLN
;
A
#
# COMPACT_ATOMS: atom_id res chain seq x y z
N MET A 1 29.78 -3.96 15.44
CA MET A 1 28.47 -3.82 14.76
C MET A 1 28.54 -4.60 13.46
N SER A 2 27.51 -5.37 13.10
CA SER A 2 27.49 -6.19 11.87
C SER A 2 27.53 -5.31 10.62
N LYS A 3 28.23 -5.78 9.57
CA LYS A 3 28.21 -5.14 8.24
C LYS A 3 26.77 -5.06 7.72
N LEU A 4 26.41 -3.95 7.08
CA LEU A 4 25.09 -3.79 6.47
C LEU A 4 24.87 -4.83 5.35
N SER A 5 23.66 -5.40 5.28
CA SER A 5 23.29 -6.27 4.16
C SER A 5 23.19 -5.48 2.85
N PRO A 6 23.26 -6.14 1.68
CA PRO A 6 22.96 -5.50 0.39
C PRO A 6 21.64 -4.72 0.39
N ASP A 7 20.57 -5.30 0.94
CA ASP A 7 19.24 -4.65 0.99
C ASP A 7 19.23 -3.41 1.89
N GLN A 8 19.92 -3.46 3.04
CA GLN A 8 20.03 -2.31 3.93
C GLN A 8 20.80 -1.16 3.27
N ARG A 9 21.84 -1.48 2.50
CA ARG A 9 22.57 -0.46 1.72
C ARG A 9 21.69 0.10 0.61
N ASN A 10 20.96 -0.76 -0.11
CA ASN A 10 20.05 -0.34 -1.16
C ASN A 10 18.97 0.61 -0.64
N TYR A 11 18.39 0.30 0.51
CA TYR A 11 17.43 1.17 1.18
C TYR A 11 18.01 2.56 1.48
N LEU A 12 19.25 2.64 1.97
CA LEU A 12 19.92 3.93 2.22
C LEU A 12 20.20 4.69 0.91
N TYR A 13 20.58 4.01 -0.16
CA TYR A 13 20.76 4.65 -1.47
C TYR A 13 19.46 5.25 -1.98
N LEU A 14 18.35 4.49 -1.90
CA LEU A 14 17.02 4.96 -2.30
C LEU A 14 16.59 6.17 -1.47
N LEU A 15 16.72 6.09 -0.15
CA LEU A 15 16.34 7.17 0.77
C LEU A 15 17.05 8.49 0.41
N GLU A 16 18.38 8.45 0.23
CA GLU A 16 19.17 9.64 -0.05
C GLU A 16 19.02 10.12 -1.51
N ALA A 17 18.79 9.20 -2.44
CA ALA A 17 18.49 9.51 -3.83
C ALA A 17 17.15 10.25 -3.96
N GLU A 18 16.11 9.79 -3.27
CA GLU A 18 14.80 10.46 -3.19
C GLU A 18 14.91 11.80 -2.46
N ARG A 19 15.70 11.86 -1.37
CA ARG A 19 15.93 13.11 -0.64
C ARG A 19 16.52 14.15 -1.59
N VAL A 20 17.62 13.84 -2.26
CA VAL A 20 18.30 14.85 -3.06
C VAL A 20 17.63 15.04 -4.41
N GLY A 21 17.09 13.98 -5.02
CA GLY A 21 16.53 13.93 -6.38
C GLY A 21 17.54 13.46 -7.43
N ILE A 22 18.32 12.43 -7.12
CA ILE A 22 19.30 11.84 -8.06
C ILE A 22 18.89 10.42 -8.39
N HIS A 23 19.45 9.84 -9.46
CA HIS A 23 19.17 8.45 -9.77
C HIS A 23 19.99 7.52 -8.86
N LYS A 24 19.32 6.69 -8.05
CA LYS A 24 19.94 5.91 -6.96
C LYS A 24 21.16 5.08 -7.37
N SER A 25 21.19 4.55 -8.59
CA SER A 25 22.25 3.67 -9.07
C SER A 25 23.64 4.29 -9.08
N ILE A 26 23.76 5.63 -9.10
CA ILE A 26 25.06 6.27 -8.99
C ILE A 26 25.70 6.11 -7.61
N LEU A 27 24.88 6.03 -6.54
CA LEU A 27 25.38 5.83 -5.18
C LEU A 27 25.88 4.39 -4.99
N ALA A 28 25.14 3.42 -5.53
CA ALA A 28 25.56 2.03 -5.55
C ALA A 28 26.85 1.84 -6.35
N ALA A 29 26.95 2.49 -7.52
CA ALA A 29 28.15 2.46 -8.36
C ALA A 29 29.37 3.06 -7.67
N LEU A 30 29.22 4.22 -7.02
CA LEU A 30 30.27 4.85 -6.22
C LEU A 30 30.75 3.93 -5.10
N TYR A 31 29.82 3.31 -4.37
CA TYR A 31 30.20 2.33 -3.34
C TYR A 31 31.02 1.19 -3.92
N GLN A 32 30.53 0.56 -5.00
CA GLN A 32 31.16 -0.59 -5.63
C GLN A 32 32.60 -0.29 -6.09
N VAL A 33 32.84 0.89 -6.65
CA VAL A 33 34.14 1.25 -7.24
C VAL A 33 35.11 1.88 -6.23
N GLN A 34 34.61 2.72 -5.33
CA GLN A 34 35.48 3.48 -4.42
C GLN A 34 36.04 2.60 -3.30
N GLN A 35 35.17 1.87 -2.59
CA GLN A 35 35.56 1.04 -1.45
C GLN A 35 36.49 1.75 -0.43
N GLN A 36 36.31 3.06 -0.25
CA GLN A 36 37.09 3.92 0.62
C GLN A 36 36.25 5.13 1.08
N PRO A 37 36.58 5.81 2.19
CA PRO A 37 37.58 5.41 3.20
C PRO A 37 37.14 4.14 3.95
N THR A 38 38.04 3.62 4.80
CA THR A 38 37.63 2.64 5.82
C THR A 38 36.88 3.39 6.92
N LEU A 39 35.67 2.95 7.23
CA LEU A 39 34.74 3.58 8.16
C LEU A 39 34.98 3.14 9.60
N SER A 40 34.37 3.83 10.56
CA SER A 40 34.54 3.58 12.00
C SER A 40 34.23 2.16 12.44
N ASN A 41 33.39 1.43 11.69
CA ASN A 41 33.03 0.03 11.95
C ASN A 41 33.84 -0.98 11.11
N GLY A 42 34.84 -0.54 10.35
CA GLY A 42 35.64 -1.36 9.43
C GLY A 42 35.02 -1.59 8.06
N ASP A 43 33.82 -1.07 7.79
CA ASP A 43 33.23 -1.09 6.45
C ASP A 43 33.93 -0.10 5.51
N LYS A 44 33.55 -0.13 4.24
CA LYS A 44 34.07 0.77 3.20
C LYS A 44 33.05 1.85 2.84
N GLY A 45 33.54 3.02 2.46
CA GLY A 45 32.74 4.18 2.05
C GLY A 45 32.53 4.31 0.54
N LEU A 46 31.99 5.48 0.15
CA LEU A 46 31.62 5.88 -1.22
C LEU A 46 32.62 6.90 -1.82
N GLY A 47 33.83 7.00 -1.28
CA GLY A 47 34.87 7.92 -1.70
C GLY A 47 34.65 9.35 -1.21
N ILE A 48 33.91 9.53 -0.12
CA ILE A 48 33.59 10.86 0.43
C ILE A 48 34.54 11.21 1.57
N SER A 49 35.18 12.37 1.43
CA SER A 49 36.07 12.97 2.43
C SER A 49 35.48 14.31 2.92
N PRO A 50 35.73 14.70 4.19
CA PRO A 50 35.20 15.96 4.72
C PRO A 50 35.67 17.17 3.92
N ALA A 51 34.80 18.15 3.74
CA ALA A 51 35.17 19.44 3.16
C ALA A 51 34.35 20.56 3.81
N ASN A 52 34.86 21.78 3.72
CA ASN A 52 34.19 22.98 4.23
C ASN A 52 33.83 22.85 5.72
N ARG A 53 32.53 22.82 6.05
CA ARG A 53 32.02 22.77 7.43
C ARG A 53 31.70 21.36 7.92
N ILE A 54 31.87 20.36 7.06
CA ILE A 54 31.52 18.97 7.36
C ILE A 54 32.70 18.34 8.10
N ARG A 55 32.44 17.77 9.27
CA ARG A 55 33.48 17.16 10.11
C ARG A 55 33.73 15.70 9.75
N LEU A 56 34.87 15.17 10.17
CA LEU A 56 35.25 13.78 9.89
C LEU A 56 34.23 12.79 10.45
N GLU A 57 33.69 13.03 11.65
CA GLU A 57 32.69 12.16 12.26
C GLU A 57 31.42 12.02 11.41
N GLU A 58 31.03 13.07 10.68
CA GLU A 58 29.79 13.12 9.88
C GLU A 58 29.87 12.23 8.64
N VAL A 59 31.08 11.98 8.12
CA VAL A 59 31.32 11.07 6.98
C VAL A 59 31.98 9.75 7.41
N SER A 60 32.15 9.51 8.71
CA SER A 60 32.82 8.30 9.24
C SER A 60 31.94 7.05 9.31
N SER A 61 30.65 7.19 8.98
CA SER A 61 29.65 6.12 8.95
C SER A 61 29.16 5.88 7.52
N PHE A 62 28.61 4.68 7.26
CA PHE A 62 28.07 4.38 5.94
C PHE A 62 26.88 5.28 5.58
N VAL A 63 26.00 5.56 6.55
CA VAL A 63 24.89 6.51 6.38
C VAL A 63 25.41 7.89 5.98
N GLY A 64 26.43 8.39 6.69
CA GLY A 64 27.09 9.65 6.37
C GLY A 64 27.69 9.64 4.95
N GLN A 65 28.42 8.59 4.59
CA GLN A 65 28.98 8.44 3.24
C GLN A 65 27.90 8.54 2.15
N VAL A 66 26.77 7.87 2.32
CA VAL A 66 25.67 7.91 1.34
C VAL A 66 25.01 9.29 1.28
N GLN A 67 24.69 9.88 2.45
CA GLN A 67 24.05 11.19 2.54
C GLN A 67 24.91 12.29 1.86
N TYR A 68 26.19 12.35 2.19
CA TYR A 68 27.09 13.36 1.64
C TYR A 68 27.52 13.05 0.20
N ALA A 69 27.56 11.78 -0.23
CA ALA A 69 27.70 11.45 -1.64
C ALA A 69 26.54 12.01 -2.46
N ALA A 70 25.30 11.85 -2.00
CA ALA A 70 24.12 12.38 -2.68
C ALA A 70 24.16 13.91 -2.79
N ASN A 71 24.50 14.61 -1.70
CA ASN A 71 24.68 16.07 -1.71
C ASN A 71 25.79 16.50 -2.68
N THR A 72 26.91 15.78 -2.69
CA THR A 72 28.07 16.08 -3.53
C THR A 72 27.76 15.88 -5.01
N LEU A 73 27.03 14.82 -5.37
CA LEU A 73 26.55 14.60 -6.74
C LEU A 73 25.63 15.72 -7.23
N ARG A 74 24.80 16.28 -6.33
CA ARG A 74 23.99 17.45 -6.66
C ARG A 74 24.86 18.67 -6.91
N ALA A 75 25.87 18.91 -6.08
CA ALA A 75 26.81 20.01 -6.27
C ALA A 75 27.62 19.89 -7.57
N ILE A 76 28.03 18.67 -7.94
CA ILE A 76 28.67 18.38 -9.23
C ILE A 76 27.72 18.75 -10.37
N THR A 77 26.47 18.30 -10.32
CA THR A 77 25.44 18.64 -11.32
C THR A 77 25.33 20.16 -11.50
N ASP A 78 25.21 20.91 -10.39
CA ASP A 78 25.10 22.37 -10.43
C ASP A 78 26.38 23.05 -10.97
N THR A 79 27.54 22.51 -10.63
CA THR A 79 28.82 22.99 -11.13
C THR A 79 28.95 22.78 -12.63
N LEU A 80 28.51 21.64 -13.15
CA LEU A 80 28.52 21.35 -14.58
C LEU A 80 27.52 22.22 -15.34
N THR A 81 26.29 22.37 -14.83
CA THR A 81 25.28 23.26 -15.44
C THR A 81 25.75 24.71 -15.48
N SER A 82 26.41 25.22 -14.42
CA SER A 82 26.98 26.58 -14.43
C SER A 82 28.16 26.75 -15.40
N LYS A 83 28.81 25.65 -15.79
CA LYS A 83 29.82 25.59 -16.87
C LYS A 83 29.21 25.38 -18.26
N GLY A 84 27.88 25.43 -18.40
CA GLY A 84 27.18 25.35 -19.67
C GLY A 84 26.72 23.96 -20.10
N TRP A 85 26.87 22.93 -19.25
CA TRP A 85 26.28 21.61 -19.53
C TRP A 85 24.75 21.71 -19.58
N GLN A 86 24.18 21.15 -20.63
CA GLN A 86 22.74 21.06 -20.86
C GLN A 86 22.20 19.73 -20.33
N ALA A 87 20.87 19.60 -20.29
CA ALA A 87 20.20 18.38 -19.82
C ALA A 87 20.68 17.11 -20.53
N ASP A 88 20.84 17.15 -21.85
CA ASP A 88 21.28 16.02 -22.66
C ASP A 88 22.75 15.63 -22.41
N ASN A 89 23.54 16.51 -21.78
CA ASN A 89 24.88 16.14 -21.31
C ASN A 89 24.83 15.34 -20.01
N LEU A 90 23.74 15.44 -19.24
CA LEU A 90 23.58 14.87 -17.89
C LEU A 90 22.71 13.61 -17.86
N TRP A 91 21.74 13.52 -18.78
CA TRP A 91 20.71 12.50 -18.80
C TRP A 91 20.37 12.06 -20.22
N ASP A 92 20.28 10.75 -20.43
CA ASP A 92 19.75 10.17 -21.66
C ASP A 92 18.24 9.96 -21.50
N ALA A 93 17.45 10.83 -22.15
CA ALA A 93 16.00 10.78 -22.04
C ALA A 93 15.39 9.49 -22.63
N SER A 94 16.02 8.91 -23.67
CA SER A 94 15.50 7.70 -24.32
C SER A 94 15.73 6.47 -23.46
N ASN A 95 16.92 6.36 -22.87
CA ASN A 95 17.28 5.22 -22.03
C ASN A 95 16.89 5.39 -20.55
N GLY A 96 16.62 6.62 -20.10
CA GLY A 96 16.16 6.92 -18.75
C GLY A 96 17.22 6.74 -17.66
N TYR A 97 18.47 7.04 -17.99
CA TYR A 97 19.58 7.03 -17.03
C TYR A 97 20.61 8.12 -17.35
N HIS A 98 21.62 8.28 -16.50
CA HIS A 98 22.70 9.25 -16.70
C HIS A 98 23.55 8.91 -17.92
N THR A 99 23.94 9.93 -18.68
CA THR A 99 24.85 9.75 -19.82
C THR A 99 26.23 9.29 -19.36
N ARG A 100 26.93 8.60 -20.26
CA ARG A 100 28.33 8.21 -20.04
C ARG A 100 29.23 9.41 -19.74
N SER A 101 29.05 10.54 -20.44
CA SER A 101 29.83 11.76 -20.21
C SER A 101 29.67 12.31 -18.80
N PHE A 102 28.46 12.26 -18.23
CA PHE A 102 28.23 12.70 -16.86
C PHE A 102 28.89 11.76 -15.84
N ILE A 103 28.82 10.45 -16.06
CA ILE A 103 29.48 9.45 -15.20
C ILE A 103 31.01 9.61 -15.27
N GLU A 104 31.57 9.87 -16.45
CA GLU A 104 32.99 10.17 -16.62
C GLU A 104 33.40 11.45 -15.90
N ALA A 105 32.56 12.50 -15.93
CA ALA A 105 32.80 13.73 -15.18
C ALA A 105 32.72 13.55 -13.66
N ILE A 106 31.88 12.65 -13.15
CA ILE A 106 31.86 12.27 -11.73
C ILE A 106 33.14 11.53 -11.35
N ALA A 107 33.61 10.64 -12.22
CA ALA A 107 34.79 9.81 -11.97
C ALA A 107 36.09 10.62 -11.82
N THR A 108 36.16 11.85 -12.34
CA THR A 108 37.32 12.73 -12.13
C THR A 108 37.48 13.21 -10.69
N GLY A 109 36.50 12.93 -9.82
CA GLY A 109 36.44 13.45 -8.46
C GLY A 109 35.91 14.88 -8.41
N TYR A 110 35.74 15.41 -7.21
CA TYR A 110 35.20 16.74 -6.98
C TYR A 110 35.74 17.37 -5.70
N THR A 111 36.14 18.63 -5.79
CA THR A 111 36.50 19.45 -4.63
C THR A 111 35.55 20.65 -4.58
N PRO A 112 34.66 20.73 -3.57
CA PRO A 112 33.69 21.81 -3.47
C PRO A 112 34.37 23.13 -3.12
N THR A 113 33.82 24.23 -3.62
CA THR A 113 34.20 25.58 -3.13
C THR A 113 33.59 25.84 -1.76
N ALA A 114 34.14 26.81 -1.01
CA ALA A 114 33.68 27.16 0.33
C ALA A 114 32.20 27.58 0.41
N ASN A 115 31.60 27.97 -0.72
CA ASN A 115 30.21 28.42 -0.82
C ASN A 115 29.19 27.28 -0.95
N ILE A 116 29.64 26.01 -0.98
CA ILE A 116 28.78 24.83 -1.07
C ILE A 116 28.95 24.01 0.22
N PRO A 117 28.35 24.45 1.35
CA PRO A 117 28.65 23.90 2.67
C PRO A 117 28.16 22.46 2.87
N ALA A 118 27.23 21.98 2.03
CA ALA A 118 26.65 20.65 2.11
C ALA A 118 27.38 19.59 1.26
N ALA A 119 28.37 20.01 0.44
CA ALA A 119 29.14 19.11 -0.41
C ALA A 119 30.48 18.74 0.22
N CYS A 120 30.88 17.49 -0.01
CA CYS A 120 32.15 16.93 0.43
C CYS A 120 33.13 16.83 -0.74
N GLN A 121 34.38 16.49 -0.42
CA GLN A 121 35.32 16.04 -1.42
C GLN A 121 34.93 14.62 -1.88
N LEU A 122 34.89 14.41 -3.20
CA LEU A 122 34.75 13.10 -3.82
C LEU A 122 36.10 12.69 -4.42
N GLU A 123 36.61 11.54 -4.01
CA GLU A 123 37.85 10.98 -4.55
C GLU A 123 37.69 10.58 -6.02
N PRO A 124 38.72 10.76 -6.88
CA PRO A 124 38.70 10.27 -8.25
C PRO A 124 38.68 8.74 -8.29
N CYS A 125 38.05 8.16 -9.32
CA CYS A 125 38.00 6.71 -9.53
C CYS A 125 38.06 6.33 -11.01
N ASN A 126 38.10 5.02 -11.29
CA ASN A 126 38.14 4.54 -12.67
C ASN A 126 36.77 4.73 -13.36
N ALA A 127 36.73 5.57 -14.39
CA ALA A 127 35.50 5.93 -15.08
C ALA A 127 34.79 4.74 -15.76
N GLN A 128 35.56 3.83 -16.38
CA GLN A 128 34.98 2.65 -17.02
C GLN A 128 34.36 1.70 -15.97
N ALA A 129 35.02 1.52 -14.83
CA ALA A 129 34.48 0.71 -13.73
C ALA A 129 33.21 1.35 -13.14
N LEU A 130 33.18 2.68 -12.98
CA LEU A 130 32.01 3.40 -12.49
C LEU A 130 30.81 3.28 -13.44
N TRP A 131 31.06 3.41 -14.75
CA TRP A 131 30.04 3.19 -15.77
C TRP A 131 29.46 1.78 -15.75
N GLN A 132 30.32 0.75 -15.66
CA GLN A 132 29.86 -0.64 -15.59
C GLN A 132 29.09 -0.93 -14.29
N ALA A 133 29.56 -0.42 -13.15
CA ALA A 133 28.86 -0.56 -11.88
C ALA A 133 27.48 0.11 -11.90
N TYR A 134 27.39 1.29 -12.53
CA TYR A 134 26.12 2.00 -12.75
C TYR A 134 25.13 1.16 -13.57
N LEU A 135 25.54 0.64 -14.72
CA LEU A 135 24.71 -0.23 -15.56
C LEU A 135 24.31 -1.53 -14.87
N ASN A 136 25.20 -2.13 -14.07
CA ASN A 136 24.90 -3.37 -13.35
C ASN A 136 23.85 -3.18 -12.25
N ASP A 137 23.94 -2.10 -11.47
CA ASP A 137 22.92 -1.78 -10.46
C ASP A 137 21.58 -1.47 -11.15
N LEU A 138 21.61 -0.71 -12.26
CA LEU A 138 20.41 -0.50 -13.07
C LEU A 138 19.77 -1.86 -13.46
N ASN A 139 20.52 -2.78 -14.06
CA ASN A 139 19.99 -4.11 -14.44
C ASN A 139 19.48 -4.95 -13.26
N THR A 140 19.96 -4.72 -12.05
CA THR A 140 19.60 -5.51 -10.86
C THR A 140 18.27 -5.04 -10.26
N ASP A 141 18.07 -3.74 -10.13
CA ASP A 141 16.83 -3.19 -9.56
C ASP A 141 15.71 -3.06 -10.61
N PHE A 142 16.08 -2.83 -11.86
CA PHE A 142 15.13 -2.77 -12.96
C PHE A 142 14.98 -4.18 -13.52
N GLN A 143 13.90 -4.89 -13.15
CA GLN A 143 13.36 -5.94 -14.02
C GLN A 143 12.96 -5.25 -15.34
N PHE A 144 13.91 -5.13 -16.28
CA PHE A 144 13.81 -4.35 -17.53
C PHE A 144 12.53 -4.67 -18.33
N ASP A 145 11.95 -5.85 -18.12
CA ASP A 145 10.69 -6.29 -18.73
C ASP A 145 9.46 -5.45 -18.35
N LYS A 146 9.53 -4.61 -17.30
CA LYS A 146 8.38 -3.83 -16.79
C LYS A 146 8.39 -2.34 -17.13
N LEU A 147 9.53 -1.76 -17.52
CA LEU A 147 9.61 -0.36 -17.95
C LEU A 147 9.43 -0.27 -19.47
N PRO A 148 8.83 0.82 -19.98
CA PRO A 148 8.86 1.07 -21.42
C PRO A 148 10.30 1.11 -21.91
N GLN A 149 10.58 0.40 -23.02
CA GLN A 149 11.93 0.31 -23.59
C GLN A 149 12.49 1.66 -24.06
N ASN A 150 11.63 2.68 -24.20
CA ASN A 150 12.01 4.04 -24.54
C ASN A 150 11.25 5.03 -23.65
N LEU A 151 12.00 5.87 -22.93
CA LEU A 151 11.49 6.85 -21.98
C LEU A 151 11.49 8.29 -22.52
N ALA A 152 11.68 8.50 -23.82
CA ALA A 152 11.64 9.83 -24.44
C ALA A 152 10.29 10.56 -24.25
N TYR A 153 9.22 9.83 -23.95
CA TYR A 153 7.90 10.41 -23.62
C TYR A 153 7.82 11.00 -22.20
N LEU A 154 8.75 10.64 -21.30
CA LEU A 154 8.58 10.84 -19.87
C LEU A 154 8.46 12.32 -19.49
N ASP A 155 9.33 13.17 -20.04
CA ASP A 155 9.31 14.61 -19.72
C ASP A 155 8.00 15.27 -20.15
N SER A 156 7.51 14.98 -21.36
CA SER A 156 6.24 15.54 -21.82
C SER A 156 5.06 15.01 -21.01
N ALA A 157 5.10 13.76 -20.57
CA ALA A 157 4.09 13.18 -19.69
C ALA A 157 4.09 13.80 -18.28
N LEU A 158 5.27 14.03 -17.69
CA LEU A 158 5.42 14.71 -16.40
C LEU A 158 4.88 16.14 -16.46
N LEU A 159 5.21 16.88 -17.53
CA LEU A 159 4.72 18.25 -17.76
C LEU A 159 3.19 18.28 -17.96
N ALA A 160 2.66 17.36 -18.77
CA ALA A 160 1.22 17.23 -18.97
C ALA A 160 0.45 16.91 -17.68
N LEU A 161 1.07 16.20 -16.73
CA LEU A 161 0.50 15.92 -15.42
C LEU A 161 0.50 17.19 -14.54
N ILE A 162 1.66 17.80 -14.33
CA ILE A 162 1.81 18.94 -13.39
C ILE A 162 1.02 20.18 -13.84
N ASP A 163 0.88 20.43 -15.15
CA ASP A 163 0.11 21.57 -15.68
C ASP A 163 -1.39 21.51 -15.33
N ARG A 164 -1.94 20.30 -15.20
CA ARG A 164 -3.36 20.09 -14.86
C ARG A 164 -3.56 19.88 -13.36
N LEU A 165 -2.54 19.41 -12.65
CA LEU A 165 -2.62 18.97 -11.26
C LEU A 165 -3.29 19.99 -10.31
N PRO A 166 -2.99 21.31 -10.36
CA PRO A 166 -3.62 22.29 -9.47
C PRO A 166 -5.16 22.30 -9.52
N ARG A 167 -5.77 21.92 -10.66
CA ARG A 167 -7.24 21.86 -10.81
C ARG A 167 -7.87 20.65 -10.10
N PHE A 168 -7.07 19.62 -9.84
CA PHE A 168 -7.49 18.38 -9.19
C PHE A 168 -6.96 18.27 -7.75
N TYR A 169 -6.31 19.34 -7.26
CA TYR A 169 -5.91 19.44 -5.88
C TYR A 169 -7.14 19.55 -4.99
N SER A 170 -7.32 18.54 -4.16
CA SER A 170 -8.39 18.49 -3.18
C SER A 170 -7.86 18.73 -1.77
N GLY A 171 -6.55 18.74 -1.50
CA GLY A 171 -6.03 18.92 -0.12
C GLY A 171 -6.04 17.64 0.72
N LEU A 172 -6.04 16.48 0.06
CA LEU A 172 -5.78 15.19 0.72
C LEU A 172 -4.31 15.13 1.18
N PRO A 173 -3.99 14.44 2.29
CA PRO A 173 -2.63 14.40 2.84
C PRO A 173 -1.55 13.99 1.82
N HIS A 174 -1.78 12.92 1.05
CA HIS A 174 -0.82 12.45 0.04
C HIS A 174 -0.63 13.46 -1.11
N GLN A 175 -1.66 14.23 -1.47
CA GLN A 175 -1.56 15.29 -2.49
C GLN A 175 -0.69 16.44 -1.97
N ARG A 176 -0.87 16.82 -0.70
CA ARG A 176 -0.05 17.84 -0.04
C ARG A 176 1.40 17.39 0.05
N ASP A 177 1.64 16.15 0.49
CA ASP A 177 2.98 15.59 0.59
C ASP A 177 3.65 15.47 -0.79
N ALA A 178 2.89 15.14 -1.84
CA ALA A 178 3.40 15.15 -3.22
C ALA A 178 3.91 16.53 -3.66
N LEU A 179 3.16 17.60 -3.38
CA LEU A 179 3.57 18.98 -3.69
C LEU A 179 4.69 19.49 -2.79
N LEU A 180 4.71 19.08 -1.52
CA LEU A 180 5.80 19.42 -0.59
C LEU A 180 7.11 18.75 -1.00
N GLU A 181 7.09 17.48 -1.40
CA GLU A 181 8.28 16.78 -1.87
C GLU A 181 8.75 17.31 -3.22
N LEU A 182 7.82 17.66 -4.14
CA LEU A 182 8.15 18.41 -5.34
C LEU A 182 8.92 19.68 -5.00
N LEU A 183 8.35 20.53 -4.12
CA LEU A 183 8.96 21.78 -3.69
C LEU A 183 10.34 21.56 -3.06
N ARG A 184 10.44 20.57 -2.17
CA ARG A 184 11.65 20.25 -1.40
C ARG A 184 12.79 19.88 -2.34
N VAL A 185 12.55 18.94 -3.26
CA VAL A 185 13.57 18.50 -4.23
C VAL A 185 13.88 19.60 -5.25
N TRP A 186 12.86 20.31 -5.74
CA TRP A 186 13.00 21.39 -6.71
C TRP A 186 13.84 22.56 -6.18
N ARG A 187 13.64 22.93 -4.92
CA ARG A 187 14.42 23.98 -4.23
C ARG A 187 15.68 23.45 -3.55
N LYS A 188 16.00 22.17 -3.71
CA LYS A 188 17.21 21.51 -3.18
C LYS A 188 17.31 21.64 -1.66
N LEU A 189 16.21 21.36 -0.97
CA LEU A 189 16.08 21.45 0.48
C LEU A 189 16.17 20.07 1.13
N ASP A 190 16.79 19.98 2.30
CA ASP A 190 17.01 18.69 2.96
C ASP A 190 15.81 18.19 3.77
N THR A 191 14.93 19.09 4.20
CA THR A 191 13.84 18.75 5.13
C THR A 191 12.51 19.32 4.69
N ARG A 192 11.43 18.65 5.09
CA ARG A 192 10.05 19.12 4.94
C ARG A 192 9.83 20.47 5.63
N ALA A 193 10.43 20.67 6.80
CA ALA A 193 10.33 21.93 7.54
C ALA A 193 10.96 23.10 6.74
N ALA A 194 12.12 22.88 6.12
CA ALA A 194 12.74 23.87 5.24
C ALA A 194 11.87 24.16 4.00
N ALA A 195 11.23 23.14 3.43
CA ALA A 195 10.31 23.32 2.30
C ALA A 195 9.13 24.22 2.67
N ILE A 196 8.46 23.96 3.80
CA ILE A 196 7.37 24.80 4.31
C ILE A 196 7.86 26.22 4.60
N ALA A 197 8.99 26.36 5.30
CA ALA A 197 9.57 27.66 5.61
C ALA A 197 9.88 28.48 4.34
N SER A 198 10.31 27.82 3.26
CA SER A 198 10.62 28.48 2.00
C SER A 198 9.41 29.11 1.30
N LEU A 199 8.18 28.73 1.67
CA LEU A 199 6.96 29.33 1.12
C LEU A 199 6.60 30.66 1.80
N ASN A 200 7.26 31.03 2.91
CA ASN A 200 6.98 32.25 3.69
C ASN A 200 5.50 32.40 4.06
N VAL A 201 4.82 31.30 4.38
CA VAL A 201 3.43 31.32 4.85
C VAL A 201 3.37 31.86 6.27
N THR A 202 2.37 32.71 6.54
CA THR A 202 2.28 33.47 7.80
C THR A 202 1.52 32.74 8.90
N SER A 203 0.59 31.88 8.53
CA SER A 203 -0.14 31.00 9.44
C SER A 203 0.28 29.54 9.25
N SER A 204 0.09 28.75 10.31
CA SER A 204 0.21 27.29 10.27
C SER A 204 -1.04 26.60 9.70
N SER A 205 -1.96 27.33 9.06
CA SER A 205 -3.19 26.74 8.54
C SER A 205 -2.93 25.95 7.26
N ASP A 206 -3.54 24.76 7.16
CA ASP A 206 -3.44 23.91 5.98
C ASP A 206 -3.92 24.63 4.70
N SER A 207 -4.88 25.55 4.81
CA SER A 207 -5.43 26.29 3.65
C SER A 207 -4.44 27.28 3.05
N GLU A 208 -3.68 28.02 3.87
CA GLU A 208 -2.65 28.93 3.37
C GLU A 208 -1.50 28.17 2.72
N LEU A 209 -1.09 27.06 3.35
CA LEU A 209 -0.07 26.16 2.82
C LEU A 209 -0.50 25.56 1.48
N ASP A 210 -1.73 25.05 1.37
CA ASP A 210 -2.29 24.46 0.16
C ASP A 210 -2.34 25.46 -1.00
N ARG A 211 -2.72 26.71 -0.72
CA ARG A 211 -2.70 27.79 -1.72
C ARG A 211 -1.28 28.09 -2.21
N ALA A 212 -0.29 28.17 -1.31
CA ALA A 212 1.09 28.42 -1.68
C ALA A 212 1.69 27.26 -2.52
N LEU A 213 1.39 26.01 -2.15
CA LEU A 213 1.83 24.82 -2.88
C LEU A 213 1.24 24.75 -4.29
N THR A 214 -0.06 25.00 -4.43
CA THR A 214 -0.72 24.98 -5.75
C THR A 214 -0.24 26.11 -6.66
N GLN A 215 0.03 27.31 -6.12
CA GLN A 215 0.65 28.40 -6.87
C GLN A 215 2.08 28.08 -7.32
N PHE A 216 2.85 27.40 -6.47
CA PHE A 216 4.18 26.91 -6.84
C PHE A 216 4.08 25.90 -7.99
N ALA A 217 3.18 24.90 -7.89
CA ALA A 217 2.97 23.88 -8.91
C ALA A 217 2.62 24.47 -10.29
N GLN A 218 1.81 25.54 -10.34
CA GLN A 218 1.43 26.24 -11.58
C GLN A 218 2.62 26.84 -12.36
N ASN A 219 3.77 27.05 -11.72
CA ASN A 219 4.94 27.68 -12.34
C ASN A 219 6.04 26.69 -12.71
N ILE A 220 5.87 25.40 -12.42
CA ILE A 220 6.89 24.37 -12.61
C ILE A 220 7.31 24.25 -14.07
N SER A 221 6.36 24.07 -14.98
CA SER A 221 6.63 23.81 -16.39
C SER A 221 7.41 24.92 -17.08
N ARG A 222 7.21 26.18 -16.65
CA ARG A 222 7.95 27.35 -17.18
C ARG A 222 9.43 27.35 -16.83
N HIS A 223 9.83 26.64 -15.77
CA HIS A 223 11.19 26.60 -15.27
C HIS A 223 11.82 25.19 -15.38
N TYR A 224 11.13 24.27 -16.07
CA TYR A 224 11.64 22.94 -16.33
C TYR A 224 12.69 22.99 -17.44
N GLN A 225 13.88 22.48 -17.14
CA GLN A 225 15.03 22.42 -18.03
C GLN A 225 15.44 20.97 -18.33
N GLY A 226 14.73 19.97 -17.81
CA GLY A 226 15.07 18.56 -18.02
C GLY A 226 16.33 18.10 -17.27
N ILE A 227 16.84 18.89 -16.32
CA ILE A 227 17.98 18.50 -15.48
C ILE A 227 17.55 17.44 -14.45
N PRO A 228 18.43 16.49 -14.07
CA PRO A 228 18.04 15.27 -13.36
C PRO A 228 17.14 15.48 -12.14
N HIS A 229 17.42 16.50 -11.32
CA HIS A 229 16.66 16.71 -10.10
C HIS A 229 15.25 17.23 -10.28
N GLN A 230 15.00 18.00 -11.34
CA GLN A 230 13.66 18.45 -11.68
C GLN A 230 12.82 17.26 -12.14
N ARG A 231 13.43 16.37 -12.92
CA ARG A 231 12.81 15.12 -13.37
C ARG A 231 12.49 14.22 -12.17
N GLU A 232 13.45 13.96 -11.31
CA GLU A 232 13.23 13.14 -10.11
C GLU A 232 12.21 13.77 -9.15
N ALA A 233 12.18 15.10 -9.02
CA ALA A 233 11.14 15.78 -8.24
C ALA A 233 9.73 15.52 -8.79
N LEU A 234 9.55 15.60 -10.11
CA LEU A 234 8.27 15.33 -10.76
C LEU A 234 7.90 13.84 -10.71
N ILE A 235 8.86 12.93 -10.82
CA ILE A 235 8.61 11.50 -10.66
C ILE A 235 8.18 11.19 -9.22
N ARG A 236 8.89 11.72 -8.22
CA ARG A 236 8.53 11.55 -6.80
C ARG A 236 7.15 12.13 -6.50
N MET A 237 6.86 13.31 -7.03
CA MET A 237 5.53 13.89 -6.94
C MET A 237 4.47 12.97 -7.55
N THR A 238 4.75 12.37 -8.71
CA THR A 238 3.83 11.45 -9.39
C THR A 238 3.58 10.20 -8.55
N GLN A 239 4.64 9.63 -7.98
CA GLN A 239 4.59 8.47 -7.09
C GLN A 239 3.66 8.74 -5.91
N LEU A 240 3.85 9.86 -5.21
CA LEU A 240 3.06 10.23 -4.03
C LEU A 240 1.61 10.61 -4.40
N TRP A 241 1.43 11.37 -5.48
CA TRP A 241 0.11 11.78 -5.97
C TRP A 241 -0.77 10.58 -6.31
N ARG A 242 -0.16 9.56 -6.93
CA ARG A 242 -0.85 8.33 -7.35
C ARG A 242 -0.78 7.21 -6.32
N GLN A 243 -0.13 7.42 -5.18
CA GLN A 243 0.08 6.44 -4.11
C GLN A 243 0.68 5.13 -4.64
N LEU A 244 1.77 5.24 -5.41
CA LEU A 244 2.45 4.12 -6.05
C LEU A 244 3.64 3.65 -5.22
N ASP A 245 3.91 2.35 -5.24
CA ASP A 245 4.93 1.71 -4.39
C ASP A 245 6.36 2.10 -4.76
N SER A 246 6.61 2.52 -6.01
CA SER A 246 7.96 2.84 -6.48
C SER A 246 8.01 3.94 -7.53
N ARG A 247 9.23 4.46 -7.74
CA ARG A 247 9.58 5.39 -8.82
C ARG A 247 9.23 4.80 -10.20
N GLU A 248 9.46 3.52 -10.40
CA GLU A 248 9.25 2.81 -11.66
C GLU A 248 7.76 2.64 -11.94
N ALA A 249 6.98 2.34 -10.90
CA ALA A 249 5.52 2.32 -11.00
C ALA A 249 4.99 3.70 -11.40
N ALA A 250 5.59 4.79 -10.91
CA ALA A 250 5.23 6.15 -11.32
C ALA A 250 5.51 6.39 -12.82
N ILE A 251 6.70 6.01 -13.31
CA ILE A 251 7.07 6.11 -14.74
C ILE A 251 6.12 5.28 -15.61
N ALA A 252 5.87 4.02 -15.24
CA ALA A 252 4.97 3.13 -15.97
C ALA A 252 3.53 3.66 -15.99
N SER A 253 3.06 4.25 -14.89
CA SER A 253 1.72 4.84 -14.82
C SER A 253 1.54 6.03 -15.79
N LEU A 254 2.61 6.79 -16.05
CA LEU A 254 2.59 7.94 -16.97
C LEU A 254 2.52 7.51 -18.43
N ALA A 255 3.04 6.34 -18.78
CA ALA A 255 2.88 5.78 -20.13
C ALA A 255 1.41 5.49 -20.44
N GLN A 256 0.63 5.10 -19.42
CA GLN A 256 -0.77 4.72 -19.58
C GLN A 256 -1.72 5.91 -19.51
N ASN A 257 -1.46 6.86 -18.60
CA ASN A 257 -2.33 7.99 -18.36
C ASN A 257 -1.54 9.16 -17.76
N THR A 258 -1.70 10.37 -18.31
CA THR A 258 -1.08 11.60 -17.80
C THR A 258 -2.04 12.48 -16.99
N SER A 259 -3.30 12.08 -16.85
CA SER A 259 -4.30 12.81 -16.06
C SER A 259 -3.93 12.80 -14.57
N PRO A 260 -4.04 13.94 -13.87
CA PRO A 260 -3.93 14.01 -12.41
C PRO A 260 -5.25 13.67 -11.71
N GLU A 261 -6.31 13.35 -12.47
CA GLU A 261 -7.62 13.02 -11.91
C GLU A 261 -7.51 11.89 -10.87
N PRO A 262 -8.00 12.11 -9.63
CA PRO A 262 -7.88 11.11 -8.59
C PRO A 262 -8.66 9.84 -8.92
N ASN A 263 -8.10 8.68 -8.54
CA ASN A 263 -8.82 7.42 -8.67
C ASN A 263 -9.97 7.37 -7.66
N LEU A 264 -11.17 6.99 -8.10
CA LEU A 264 -12.35 6.83 -7.24
C LEU A 264 -12.14 5.84 -6.10
N LYS A 265 -11.18 4.90 -6.23
CA LYS A 265 -10.78 4.03 -5.12
C LYS A 265 -10.41 4.79 -3.85
N GLN A 266 -9.92 6.03 -3.96
CA GLN A 266 -9.53 6.82 -2.80
C GLN A 266 -10.70 7.13 -1.84
N ILE A 267 -11.94 7.18 -2.34
CA ILE A 267 -13.13 7.48 -1.52
C ILE A 267 -13.76 6.23 -0.89
N ASP A 268 -13.24 5.03 -1.18
CA ASP A 268 -13.75 3.77 -0.64
C ASP A 268 -13.85 3.76 0.90
N PRO A 269 -12.85 4.25 1.66
CA PRO A 269 -12.97 4.34 3.11
C PRO A 269 -14.15 5.21 3.57
N ALA A 270 -14.43 6.33 2.87
CA ALA A 270 -15.55 7.20 3.17
C ALA A 270 -16.90 6.55 2.81
N LEU A 271 -16.96 5.79 1.71
CA LEU A 271 -18.14 5.02 1.32
C LEU A 271 -18.48 3.94 2.37
N VAL A 272 -17.48 3.15 2.79
CA VAL A 272 -17.67 2.11 3.81
C VAL A 272 -18.08 2.72 5.15
N ALA A 273 -17.41 3.81 5.56
CA ALA A 273 -17.75 4.52 6.79
C ALA A 273 -19.17 5.09 6.76
N PHE A 274 -19.59 5.65 5.62
CA PHE A 274 -20.96 6.11 5.41
C PHE A 274 -21.95 4.96 5.61
N VAL A 275 -21.73 3.82 4.96
CA VAL A 275 -22.62 2.65 5.04
C VAL A 275 -22.72 2.10 6.47
N GLN A 276 -21.60 2.00 7.20
CA GLN A 276 -21.61 1.55 8.59
C GLN A 276 -22.41 2.47 9.51
N ARG A 277 -22.53 3.76 9.17
CA ARG A 277 -23.32 4.74 9.93
C ARG A 277 -24.79 4.75 9.54
N VAL A 278 -25.18 4.23 8.37
CA VAL A 278 -26.59 4.25 7.89
C VAL A 278 -27.59 3.77 8.95
N PRO A 279 -27.40 2.63 9.65
CA PRO A 279 -28.38 2.17 10.65
C PRO A 279 -28.61 3.16 11.79
N GLN A 280 -27.62 3.99 12.13
CA GLN A 280 -27.73 4.98 13.21
C GLN A 280 -28.54 6.22 12.80
N PHE A 281 -28.53 6.56 11.50
CA PHE A 281 -29.18 7.76 10.96
C PHE A 281 -30.44 7.45 10.14
N TYR A 282 -30.84 6.20 10.05
CA TYR A 282 -32.04 5.79 9.32
C TYR A 282 -33.31 6.13 10.11
N GLN A 283 -34.20 6.89 9.49
CA GLN A 283 -35.48 7.33 10.02
C GLN A 283 -36.68 6.80 9.19
N GLY A 284 -36.42 6.02 8.14
CA GLY A 284 -37.46 5.50 7.26
C GLY A 284 -38.14 6.58 6.41
N THR A 285 -37.43 7.65 6.03
CA THR A 285 -38.00 8.66 5.13
C THR A 285 -38.07 8.15 3.70
N GLY A 286 -38.94 8.74 2.86
CA GLY A 286 -39.05 8.37 1.44
C GLY A 286 -37.72 8.51 0.69
N ILE A 287 -36.96 9.57 0.98
CA ILE A 287 -35.63 9.81 0.41
C ILE A 287 -34.65 8.70 0.82
N GLN A 288 -34.63 8.33 2.11
CA GLN A 288 -33.74 7.26 2.59
C GLN A 288 -34.10 5.91 1.98
N ARG A 289 -35.38 5.55 1.93
CA ARG A 289 -35.85 4.32 1.26
C ARG A 289 -35.45 4.30 -0.21
N GLN A 290 -35.64 5.41 -0.92
CA GLN A 290 -35.25 5.54 -2.32
C GLN A 290 -33.74 5.36 -2.50
N ALA A 291 -32.93 6.05 -1.69
CA ALA A 291 -31.48 5.96 -1.76
C ALA A 291 -30.97 4.54 -1.52
N LEU A 292 -31.46 3.87 -0.48
CA LEU A 292 -31.06 2.49 -0.14
C LEU A 292 -31.55 1.48 -1.18
N THR A 293 -32.77 1.64 -1.69
CA THR A 293 -33.32 0.76 -2.74
C THR A 293 -32.51 0.89 -4.03
N GLU A 294 -32.15 2.11 -4.42
CA GLU A 294 -31.34 2.35 -5.61
C GLU A 294 -29.91 1.85 -5.45
N GLY A 295 -29.31 2.06 -4.28
CA GLY A 295 -28.02 1.47 -3.92
C GLY A 295 -28.05 -0.06 -4.01
N PHE A 296 -29.07 -0.71 -3.45
CA PHE A 296 -29.27 -2.16 -3.56
C PHE A 296 -29.44 -2.61 -5.01
N ARG A 297 -30.25 -1.88 -5.80
CA ARG A 297 -30.51 -2.18 -7.22
C ARG A 297 -29.21 -2.21 -8.01
N LEU A 298 -28.40 -1.15 -7.90
CA LEU A 298 -27.12 -1.03 -8.61
C LEU A 298 -26.10 -2.04 -8.10
N TRP A 299 -26.04 -2.28 -6.79
CA TRP A 299 -25.16 -3.27 -6.18
C TRP A 299 -25.45 -4.69 -6.71
N ARG A 300 -26.73 -5.03 -6.86
CA ARG A 300 -27.18 -6.32 -7.40
C ARG A 300 -27.28 -6.33 -8.93
N GLN A 301 -26.91 -5.24 -9.59
CA GLN A 301 -26.98 -5.04 -11.04
C GLN A 301 -28.37 -5.33 -11.63
N LEU A 302 -29.42 -4.94 -10.90
CA LEU A 302 -30.80 -5.15 -11.30
C LEU A 302 -31.26 -4.04 -12.27
N PRO A 303 -32.01 -4.37 -13.33
CA PRO A 303 -32.31 -3.43 -14.41
C PRO A 303 -33.24 -2.29 -13.99
N GLU A 304 -34.18 -2.56 -13.08
CA GLU A 304 -35.24 -1.62 -12.71
C GLU A 304 -35.58 -1.70 -11.21
N ARG A 305 -36.25 -0.65 -10.71
CA ARG A 305 -36.67 -0.56 -9.30
C ARG A 305 -37.63 -1.68 -8.90
N ALA A 306 -38.52 -2.11 -9.80
CA ALA A 306 -39.45 -3.21 -9.52
C ALA A 306 -38.71 -4.53 -9.24
N SER A 307 -37.64 -4.81 -10.00
CA SER A 307 -36.76 -5.96 -9.77
C SER A 307 -36.05 -5.90 -8.41
N ALA A 308 -35.65 -4.70 -7.97
CA ALA A 308 -35.03 -4.50 -6.66
C ALA A 308 -36.02 -4.78 -5.51
N LEU A 309 -37.25 -4.28 -5.61
CA LEU A 309 -38.29 -4.57 -4.63
C LEU A 309 -38.60 -6.06 -4.57
N LEU A 310 -38.73 -6.72 -5.72
CA LEU A 310 -38.94 -8.17 -5.79
C LEU A 310 -37.81 -8.95 -5.12
N ALA A 311 -36.55 -8.57 -5.37
CA ALA A 311 -35.39 -9.20 -4.74
C ALA A 311 -35.29 -8.94 -3.22
N LEU A 312 -35.94 -7.89 -2.71
CA LEU A 312 -36.12 -7.61 -1.28
C LEU A 312 -37.38 -8.30 -0.70
N GLY A 313 -38.04 -9.16 -1.47
CA GLY A 313 -39.22 -9.92 -1.05
C GLY A 313 -40.54 -9.13 -1.09
N LEU A 314 -40.62 -8.10 -1.93
CA LEU A 314 -41.80 -7.24 -2.09
C LEU A 314 -42.31 -7.29 -3.53
N ASP A 315 -43.56 -7.72 -3.72
CA ASP A 315 -44.18 -7.69 -5.04
C ASP A 315 -44.85 -6.33 -5.28
N ALA A 316 -44.30 -5.55 -6.21
CA ALA A 316 -44.80 -4.22 -6.57
C ALA A 316 -46.24 -4.26 -7.11
N LYS A 317 -46.69 -5.36 -7.72
CA LYS A 317 -48.06 -5.49 -8.23
C LYS A 317 -49.06 -5.61 -7.08
N LEU A 318 -48.72 -6.40 -6.05
CA LEU A 318 -49.54 -6.54 -4.84
C LEU A 318 -49.66 -5.22 -4.07
N ILE A 319 -48.58 -4.42 -4.00
CA ILE A 319 -48.59 -3.10 -3.36
C ILE A 319 -49.52 -2.12 -4.10
N SER A 320 -49.57 -2.19 -5.44
CA SER A 320 -50.41 -1.30 -6.24
C SER A 320 -51.91 -1.59 -6.13
N VAL A 321 -52.29 -2.84 -5.84
CA VAL A 321 -53.69 -3.27 -5.72
C VAL A 321 -54.30 -2.88 -4.37
N GLU A 322 -53.49 -2.75 -3.32
CA GLU A 322 -53.92 -2.38 -1.97
C GLU A 322 -53.46 -0.97 -1.54
N ALA A 323 -53.31 -0.05 -2.50
CA ALA A 323 -52.83 1.31 -2.24
C ALA A 323 -53.69 2.11 -1.23
N ASP A 324 -54.95 1.72 -1.05
CA ASP A 324 -55.89 2.37 -0.14
C ASP A 324 -55.93 1.74 1.27
N ASN A 325 -55.07 0.75 1.57
CA ASN A 325 -55.00 0.07 2.87
C ASN A 325 -53.78 0.55 3.70
N PRO A 326 -53.93 1.51 4.63
CA PRO A 326 -52.80 2.11 5.34
C PRO A 326 -52.04 1.12 6.23
N ALA A 327 -52.74 0.13 6.80
CA ALA A 327 -52.14 -0.87 7.69
C ALA A 327 -51.24 -1.85 6.92
N LEU A 328 -51.67 -2.27 5.73
CA LEU A 328 -50.82 -3.09 4.86
C LEU A 328 -49.60 -2.29 4.40
N LEU A 329 -49.77 -1.04 3.96
CA LEU A 329 -48.66 -0.19 3.52
C LEU A 329 -47.63 0.02 4.63
N ALA A 330 -48.05 0.17 5.88
CA ALA A 330 -47.14 0.25 7.03
C ALA A 330 -46.34 -1.05 7.24
N THR A 331 -46.98 -2.20 7.07
CA THR A 331 -46.33 -3.52 7.18
C THR A 331 -45.30 -3.74 6.07
N VAL A 332 -45.67 -3.40 4.84
CA VAL A 332 -44.80 -3.44 3.66
C VAL A 332 -43.59 -2.51 3.85
N ALA A 333 -43.80 -1.30 4.35
CA ALA A 333 -42.72 -0.35 4.63
C ALA A 333 -41.77 -0.88 5.71
N ALA A 334 -42.29 -1.47 6.80
CA ALA A 334 -41.47 -2.07 7.85
C ALA A 334 -40.65 -3.27 7.35
N GLN A 335 -41.22 -4.10 6.47
CA GLN A 335 -40.48 -5.19 5.82
C GLN A 335 -39.35 -4.65 4.93
N LEU A 336 -39.65 -3.64 4.10
CA LEU A 336 -38.65 -2.99 3.25
C LEU A 336 -37.51 -2.41 4.10
N ASP A 337 -37.84 -1.67 5.15
CA ASP A 337 -36.88 -1.05 6.05
C ASP A 337 -35.92 -2.10 6.65
N ARG A 338 -36.45 -3.23 7.11
CA ARG A 338 -35.66 -4.35 7.64
C ARG A 338 -34.69 -4.91 6.59
N GLN A 339 -35.17 -5.20 5.39
CA GLN A 339 -34.34 -5.78 4.33
C GLN A 339 -33.23 -4.82 3.86
N LEU A 340 -33.53 -3.53 3.78
CA LEU A 340 -32.57 -2.49 3.43
C LEU A 340 -31.49 -2.33 4.52
N LEU A 341 -31.87 -2.33 5.80
CA LEU A 341 -30.91 -2.26 6.91
C LEU A 341 -30.04 -3.52 7.00
N ASP A 342 -30.62 -4.71 6.81
CA ASP A 342 -29.87 -5.98 6.75
C ASP A 342 -28.85 -5.96 5.60
N PHE A 343 -29.22 -5.41 4.44
CA PHE A 343 -28.29 -5.21 3.33
C PHE A 343 -27.15 -4.27 3.71
N MET A 344 -27.46 -3.10 4.30
CA MET A 344 -26.44 -2.12 4.73
C MET A 344 -25.45 -2.69 5.75
N GLN A 345 -25.91 -3.54 6.67
CA GLN A 345 -25.02 -4.19 7.63
C GLN A 345 -24.04 -5.19 7.00
N ARG A 346 -24.39 -5.79 5.86
CA ARG A 346 -23.55 -6.77 5.14
C ARG A 346 -22.58 -6.14 4.16
N VAL A 347 -22.88 -4.94 3.64
CA VAL A 347 -22.03 -4.27 2.64
C VAL A 347 -20.56 -4.15 3.07
N PRO A 348 -20.21 -3.72 4.30
CA PRO A 348 -18.81 -3.55 4.70
C PRO A 348 -17.97 -4.82 4.60
N THR A 349 -18.57 -6.00 4.80
CA THR A 349 -17.88 -7.29 4.69
C THR A 349 -17.98 -7.91 3.28
N ALA A 350 -18.93 -7.45 2.46
CA ALA A 350 -19.15 -7.94 1.09
C ALA A 350 -18.54 -7.03 0.01
N TYR A 351 -18.05 -5.84 0.36
CA TYR A 351 -17.43 -4.90 -0.57
C TYR A 351 -16.09 -5.43 -1.06
N GLN A 352 -15.93 -5.50 -2.38
CA GLN A 352 -14.74 -6.01 -3.06
C GLN A 352 -14.16 -4.97 -4.03
N GLU A 353 -14.49 -3.69 -3.82
CA GLU A 353 -13.96 -2.56 -4.61
C GLU A 353 -14.26 -2.64 -6.12
N GLN A 354 -15.28 -3.40 -6.51
CA GLN A 354 -15.70 -3.49 -7.91
C GLN A 354 -16.42 -2.20 -8.34
N ASP A 355 -16.25 -1.79 -9.60
CA ASP A 355 -16.76 -0.50 -10.09
C ASP A 355 -18.27 -0.34 -9.89
N HIS A 356 -19.06 -1.39 -10.16
CA HIS A 356 -20.50 -1.35 -9.94
C HIS A 356 -20.89 -1.23 -8.46
N GLN A 357 -20.11 -1.82 -7.54
CA GLN A 357 -20.33 -1.68 -6.10
C GLN A 357 -20.03 -0.25 -5.67
N ARG A 358 -18.92 0.33 -6.14
CA ARG A 358 -18.54 1.71 -5.86
C ARG A 358 -19.58 2.70 -6.37
N GLU A 359 -20.01 2.57 -7.62
CA GLU A 359 -21.05 3.42 -8.20
C GLU A 359 -22.39 3.26 -7.48
N ALA A 360 -22.75 2.05 -7.04
CA ALA A 360 -23.94 1.83 -6.23
C ALA A 360 -23.89 2.62 -4.92
N LEU A 361 -22.75 2.61 -4.23
CA LEU A 361 -22.57 3.36 -2.98
C LEU A 361 -22.48 4.88 -3.21
N ILE A 362 -21.81 5.34 -4.28
CA ILE A 362 -21.81 6.76 -4.67
C ILE A 362 -23.23 7.24 -4.94
N ARG A 363 -24.02 6.48 -5.70
CA ARG A 363 -25.41 6.82 -6.00
C ARG A 363 -26.30 6.82 -4.75
N LEU A 364 -26.09 5.87 -3.85
CA LEU A 364 -26.75 5.82 -2.54
C LEU A 364 -26.47 7.11 -1.76
N VAL A 365 -25.19 7.50 -1.61
CA VAL A 365 -24.79 8.72 -0.91
C VAL A 365 -25.37 9.96 -1.58
N GLN A 366 -25.32 10.04 -2.90
CA GLN A 366 -25.88 11.13 -3.68
C GLN A 366 -27.36 11.35 -3.35
N LEU A 367 -28.16 10.29 -3.42
CA LEU A 367 -29.60 10.36 -3.14
C LEU A 367 -29.87 10.64 -1.66
N TRP A 368 -29.14 9.98 -0.76
CA TRP A 368 -29.29 10.16 0.68
C TRP A 368 -29.02 11.60 1.12
N ARG A 369 -28.02 12.25 0.51
CA ARG A 369 -27.65 13.65 0.78
C ARG A 369 -28.40 14.66 -0.08
N ASN A 370 -29.35 14.21 -0.89
CA ASN A 370 -30.11 15.04 -1.83
C ASN A 370 -29.21 15.89 -2.76
N GLN A 371 -28.13 15.28 -3.27
CA GLN A 371 -27.19 15.93 -4.16
C GLN A 371 -27.62 15.80 -5.63
N ILE A 372 -27.49 16.89 -6.38
CA ILE A 372 -27.98 16.99 -7.76
C ILE A 372 -27.11 16.14 -8.68
N THR A 373 -25.78 16.23 -8.53
CA THR A 373 -24.83 15.58 -9.43
C THR A 373 -24.00 14.52 -8.71
N ARG A 374 -23.50 13.56 -9.50
CA ARG A 374 -22.52 12.56 -9.05
C ARG A 374 -21.25 13.22 -8.52
N GLU A 375 -20.81 14.31 -9.14
CA GLU A 375 -19.62 15.07 -8.74
C GLU A 375 -19.78 15.69 -7.35
N GLN A 376 -20.95 16.25 -7.03
CA GLN A 376 -21.24 16.74 -5.68
C GLN A 376 -21.12 15.64 -4.62
N ALA A 377 -21.51 14.40 -4.95
CA ALA A 377 -21.36 13.26 -4.06
C ALA A 377 -19.90 12.87 -3.84
N ILE A 378 -19.10 12.80 -4.90
CA ILE A 378 -17.67 12.52 -4.82
C ILE A 378 -16.94 13.60 -4.02
N ASN A 379 -17.26 14.87 -4.25
CA ASN A 379 -16.69 15.98 -3.49
C ASN A 379 -17.06 15.89 -2.01
N GLY A 380 -18.34 15.61 -1.69
CA GLY A 380 -18.79 15.41 -0.32
C GLY A 380 -18.09 14.24 0.39
N LEU A 381 -17.88 13.12 -0.31
CA LEU A 381 -17.15 11.96 0.19
C LEU A 381 -15.65 12.25 0.38
N THR A 382 -15.07 13.08 -0.49
CA THR A 382 -13.69 13.55 -0.34
C THR A 382 -13.54 14.41 0.92
N GLU A 383 -14.53 15.26 1.22
CA GLU A 383 -14.56 16.01 2.48
C GLU A 383 -14.74 15.11 3.71
N ASP A 384 -15.55 14.05 3.62
CA ASP A 384 -15.65 13.04 4.70
C ASP A 384 -14.31 12.36 4.95
N LEU A 385 -13.61 11.96 3.90
CA LEU A 385 -12.29 11.32 3.99
C LEU A 385 -11.27 12.24 4.68
N LYS A 386 -11.26 13.53 4.33
CA LYS A 386 -10.39 14.52 4.99
C LYS A 386 -10.69 14.64 6.49
N ARG A 387 -11.96 14.77 6.86
CA ARG A 387 -12.37 14.83 8.27
C ARG A 387 -11.97 13.56 9.01
N MET A 388 -12.18 12.39 8.40
CA MET A 388 -11.78 11.11 8.98
C MET A 388 -10.27 11.00 9.22
N ASN A 389 -9.45 11.54 8.31
CA ASN A 389 -7.99 11.48 8.43
C ASN A 389 -7.43 12.34 9.57
N THR A 390 -8.15 13.39 9.99
CA THR A 390 -7.70 14.31 11.05
C THR A 390 -8.48 14.16 12.36
N ALA A 391 -9.60 13.44 12.34
CA ALA A 391 -10.46 13.23 13.50
C ALA A 391 -9.76 12.42 14.62
N PRO A 392 -9.85 12.86 15.88
CA PRO A 392 -9.43 12.04 17.02
C PRO A 392 -10.27 10.75 17.08
N ARG A 393 -9.66 9.62 17.47
CA ARG A 393 -10.29 8.28 17.43
C ARG A 393 -11.66 8.16 18.14
N ASN A 394 -11.97 9.05 19.06
CA ASN A 394 -13.19 9.00 19.88
C ASN A 394 -14.27 9.98 19.41
N THR A 395 -14.13 10.62 18.25
CA THR A 395 -15.16 11.53 17.72
C THR A 395 -16.06 10.86 16.68
N PRO A 396 -17.29 11.37 16.46
CA PRO A 396 -18.21 10.82 15.45
C PRO A 396 -17.65 10.86 14.01
N GLU A 397 -16.74 11.79 13.74
CA GLU A 397 -16.09 11.96 12.44
C GLU A 397 -15.02 10.90 12.17
N ALA A 398 -14.47 10.28 13.22
CA ALA A 398 -13.44 9.24 13.09
C ALA A 398 -13.96 8.02 12.30
N PRO A 399 -13.06 7.29 11.61
CA PRO A 399 -13.42 6.04 10.96
C PRO A 399 -14.13 5.11 11.95
N PRO A 400 -15.34 4.59 11.63
CA PRO A 400 -16.02 3.65 12.50
C PRO A 400 -15.18 2.39 12.70
N PRO A 401 -15.29 1.72 13.87
CA PRO A 401 -14.57 0.48 14.11
C PRO A 401 -15.01 -0.59 13.09
N PRO A 402 -14.11 -1.50 12.69
CA PRO A 402 -14.48 -2.62 11.83
C PRO A 402 -15.60 -3.43 12.50
N LEU A 403 -16.62 -3.79 11.74
CA LEU A 403 -17.72 -4.61 12.27
C LEU A 403 -17.16 -6.00 12.63
N PRO A 404 -17.48 -6.54 13.81
CA PRO A 404 -17.10 -7.91 14.14
C PRO A 404 -17.78 -8.87 13.16
N ILE A 405 -17.02 -9.85 12.67
CA ILE A 405 -17.56 -10.91 11.82
C ILE A 405 -18.58 -11.69 12.66
N VAL A 406 -19.88 -11.55 12.35
CA VAL A 406 -20.94 -12.31 13.01
C VAL A 406 -20.91 -13.74 12.46
N LEU A 407 -20.35 -14.67 13.24
CA LEU A 407 -20.30 -16.08 12.88
C LEU A 407 -21.70 -16.71 13.03
N PRO A 408 -22.17 -17.53 12.08
CA PRO A 408 -23.44 -18.24 12.20
C PRO A 408 -23.45 -19.23 13.39
N ARG A 409 -24.64 -19.54 13.92
CA ARG A 409 -24.81 -20.40 15.11
C ARG A 409 -24.32 -21.83 14.82
N ARG A 410 -23.32 -22.27 15.58
CA ARG A 410 -22.69 -23.60 15.50
C ARG A 410 -23.68 -24.73 15.88
N PRO A 411 -23.71 -25.87 15.16
CA PRO A 411 -24.34 -27.10 15.66
C PRO A 411 -23.51 -27.71 16.81
N ASP A 412 -24.11 -28.57 17.63
CA ASP A 412 -23.39 -29.21 18.74
C ASP A 412 -22.24 -30.10 18.25
N ARG A 413 -22.46 -30.81 17.13
CA ARG A 413 -21.48 -31.68 16.47
C ARG A 413 -21.39 -31.38 14.97
N TRP A 414 -20.15 -31.32 14.47
CA TRP A 414 -19.88 -31.22 13.04
C TRP A 414 -19.86 -32.59 12.37
N THR A 415 -20.40 -32.64 11.15
CA THR A 415 -20.42 -33.79 10.24
C THR A 415 -20.08 -33.28 8.84
N PRO A 416 -19.59 -34.13 7.93
CA PRO A 416 -19.30 -33.71 6.55
C PRO A 416 -20.50 -33.02 5.86
N SER A 417 -21.73 -33.37 6.22
CA SER A 417 -22.96 -32.85 5.63
C SER A 417 -23.52 -31.56 6.27
N ASN A 418 -22.99 -31.09 7.40
CA ASN A 418 -23.54 -29.91 8.09
C ASN A 418 -22.55 -28.75 8.29
N ILE A 419 -21.38 -28.81 7.64
CA ILE A 419 -20.35 -27.78 7.74
C ILE A 419 -20.89 -26.43 7.25
N GLN A 420 -20.74 -25.41 8.08
CA GLN A 420 -21.04 -24.03 7.74
C GLN A 420 -19.71 -23.28 7.61
N ILE A 421 -19.34 -22.91 6.39
CA ILE A 421 -18.02 -22.36 6.07
C ILE A 421 -17.63 -21.14 6.94
N HIS A 422 -18.57 -20.29 7.32
CA HIS A 422 -18.27 -19.10 8.13
C HIS A 422 -18.44 -19.31 9.64
N ALA A 423 -18.87 -20.49 10.10
CA ALA A 423 -18.97 -20.77 11.53
C ALA A 423 -17.58 -21.05 12.13
N SER A 424 -17.40 -20.71 13.41
CA SER A 424 -16.25 -21.18 14.17
C SER A 424 -16.28 -22.71 14.30
N ILE A 425 -15.11 -23.33 14.16
CA ILE A 425 -14.97 -24.78 14.28
C ILE A 425 -15.26 -25.22 15.72
N ILE A 426 -14.81 -24.43 16.70
CA ILE A 426 -15.02 -24.69 18.14
C ILE A 426 -15.66 -23.47 18.83
N PRO A 427 -16.32 -23.64 19.99
CA PRO A 427 -16.86 -22.52 20.76
C PRO A 427 -15.80 -21.48 21.12
N ASN A 428 -16.17 -20.20 21.07
CA ASN A 428 -15.32 -19.05 21.44
C ASN A 428 -13.97 -18.98 20.69
N SER A 429 -13.88 -19.56 19.49
CA SER A 429 -12.70 -19.49 18.64
C SER A 429 -12.90 -18.60 17.43
N VAL A 430 -11.81 -18.02 16.94
CA VAL A 430 -11.76 -17.26 15.69
C VAL A 430 -11.56 -18.15 14.46
N PHE A 431 -11.16 -19.42 14.62
CA PHE A 431 -10.89 -20.32 13.51
C PHE A 431 -12.18 -20.84 12.89
N THR A 432 -12.32 -20.65 11.59
CA THR A 432 -13.52 -20.95 10.81
C THR A 432 -13.33 -22.12 9.85
N TRP A 433 -14.44 -22.74 9.44
CA TRP A 433 -14.41 -23.76 8.40
C TRP A 433 -13.90 -23.23 7.05
N ALA A 434 -14.05 -21.94 6.76
CA ALA A 434 -13.56 -21.31 5.55
C ALA A 434 -12.02 -21.35 5.51
N GLU A 435 -11.35 -21.11 6.63
CA GLU A 435 -9.89 -21.27 6.74
C GLU A 435 -9.48 -22.74 6.59
N ALA A 436 -10.19 -23.64 7.30
CA ALA A 436 -9.86 -25.07 7.26
C ALA A 436 -10.05 -25.71 5.87
N THR A 437 -11.04 -25.24 5.10
CA THR A 437 -11.46 -25.82 3.81
C THR A 437 -11.10 -24.96 2.60
N HIS A 438 -10.29 -23.92 2.78
CA HIS A 438 -9.91 -22.98 1.72
C HIS A 438 -11.14 -22.42 0.99
N GLY A 439 -12.00 -21.74 1.74
CA GLY A 439 -13.24 -21.14 1.24
C GLY A 439 -14.30 -22.14 0.80
N GLY A 440 -14.25 -23.39 1.29
CA GLY A 440 -15.16 -24.47 0.90
C GLY A 440 -14.72 -25.29 -0.31
N THR A 441 -13.56 -24.99 -0.91
CA THR A 441 -13.03 -25.75 -2.07
C THR A 441 -12.42 -27.10 -1.68
N ARG A 442 -12.09 -27.28 -0.40
CA ARG A 442 -11.44 -28.47 0.16
C ARG A 442 -12.31 -29.03 1.28
N MET A 443 -13.47 -29.59 0.93
CA MET A 443 -14.38 -30.14 1.92
C MET A 443 -13.85 -31.47 2.49
N PRO A 444 -13.94 -31.71 3.82
CA PRO A 444 -13.51 -32.96 4.42
C PRO A 444 -14.41 -34.10 3.93
N PRO A 445 -13.84 -35.23 3.44
CA PRO A 445 -14.59 -36.28 2.77
C PRO A 445 -15.33 -37.21 3.74
N ASN A 446 -14.91 -37.25 5.00
CA ASN A 446 -15.41 -38.17 6.00
C ASN A 446 -15.34 -37.56 7.41
N GLN A 447 -15.96 -38.25 8.37
CA GLN A 447 -16.03 -37.80 9.75
C GLN A 447 -14.64 -37.76 10.43
N GLU A 448 -13.72 -38.65 10.06
CA GLU A 448 -12.38 -38.69 10.65
C GLU A 448 -11.61 -37.40 10.37
N THR A 449 -11.67 -36.89 9.13
CA THR A 449 -11.08 -35.59 8.77
C THR A 449 -11.76 -34.43 9.50
N VAL A 450 -13.09 -34.46 9.64
CA VAL A 450 -13.84 -33.45 10.42
C VAL A 450 -13.36 -33.43 11.87
N ASP A 451 -13.25 -34.59 12.51
CA ASP A 451 -12.80 -34.72 13.89
C ASP A 451 -11.32 -34.30 14.04
N ALA A 452 -10.50 -34.55 13.01
CA ALA A 452 -9.11 -34.10 12.96
C ALA A 452 -8.98 -32.58 12.90
N ILE A 453 -9.78 -31.92 12.06
CA ILE A 453 -9.86 -30.45 11.96
C ILE A 453 -10.30 -29.85 13.29
N VAL A 454 -11.34 -30.40 13.92
CA VAL A 454 -11.82 -29.95 15.24
C VAL A 454 -10.72 -30.07 16.30
N ARG A 455 -9.99 -31.19 16.32
CA ARG A 455 -8.90 -31.42 17.27
C ARG A 455 -7.75 -30.42 17.12
N ILE A 456 -7.25 -30.19 15.91
CA ILE A 456 -6.17 -29.20 15.72
C ILE A 456 -6.67 -27.77 15.98
N ALA A 457 -7.95 -27.45 15.69
CA ALA A 457 -8.51 -26.14 16.01
C ALA A 457 -8.48 -25.84 17.53
N GLN A 458 -8.73 -26.84 18.38
CA GLN A 458 -8.62 -26.68 19.84
C GLN A 458 -7.21 -26.35 20.29
N LEU A 459 -6.21 -27.06 19.77
CA LEU A 459 -4.80 -26.83 20.10
C LEU A 459 -4.31 -25.50 19.52
N ALA A 460 -4.70 -25.17 18.30
CA ALA A 460 -4.35 -23.92 17.64
C ALA A 460 -4.92 -22.70 18.38
N GLN A 461 -6.14 -22.79 18.92
CA GLN A 461 -6.71 -21.72 19.75
C GLN A 461 -5.88 -21.49 21.01
N GLN A 462 -5.47 -22.57 21.70
CA GLN A 462 -4.58 -22.44 22.87
C GLN A 462 -3.22 -21.83 22.50
N ALA A 463 -2.67 -22.16 21.32
CA ALA A 463 -1.44 -21.55 20.83
C ALA A 463 -1.61 -20.07 20.54
N ARG A 464 -2.69 -19.71 19.86
CA ARG A 464 -3.04 -18.33 19.55
C ARG A 464 -3.18 -17.49 20.81
N ASP A 465 -3.86 -18.01 21.83
CA ASP A 465 -4.08 -17.30 23.09
C ASP A 465 -2.77 -17.11 23.87
N ARG A 466 -1.87 -18.09 23.84
CA ARG A 466 -0.53 -17.97 24.45
C ARG A 466 0.39 -17.00 23.70
N ILE A 467 0.35 -17.01 22.38
CA ILE A 467 1.17 -16.10 21.54
C ILE A 467 0.64 -14.67 21.63
N GLY A 468 -0.66 -14.48 21.85
CA GLY A 468 -1.29 -13.16 21.94
C GLY A 468 -1.35 -12.41 20.60
N ARG A 469 -1.24 -13.12 19.47
CA ARG A 469 -1.32 -12.54 18.11
C ARG A 469 -2.28 -13.32 17.21
N PRO A 470 -2.91 -12.68 16.22
CA PRO A 470 -3.70 -13.36 15.20
C PRO A 470 -2.86 -14.39 14.44
N PHE A 471 -3.47 -15.53 14.11
CA PHE A 471 -2.90 -16.53 13.22
C PHE A 471 -3.43 -16.26 11.82
N HIS A 472 -2.54 -16.04 10.87
CA HIS A 472 -2.88 -15.95 9.44
C HIS A 472 -2.68 -17.33 8.83
N VAL A 473 -3.78 -18.09 8.68
CA VAL A 473 -3.75 -19.46 8.15
C VAL A 473 -3.53 -19.43 6.65
N THR A 474 -2.45 -20.07 6.20
CA THR A 474 -2.12 -20.19 4.76
C THR A 474 -2.60 -21.51 4.18
N SER A 475 -2.57 -22.57 4.98
CA SER A 475 -2.97 -23.91 4.58
C SER A 475 -3.42 -24.73 5.78
N TRP A 476 -4.45 -25.55 5.58
CA TRP A 476 -4.98 -26.46 6.58
C TRP A 476 -5.32 -27.80 5.92
N TYR A 477 -6.59 -28.17 5.73
CA TYR A 477 -6.90 -29.44 5.06
C TYR A 477 -6.53 -29.39 3.56
N ARG A 478 -5.81 -30.41 3.09
CA ARG A 478 -5.41 -30.61 1.69
C ARG A 478 -5.84 -31.98 1.20
N PRO A 479 -6.83 -32.06 0.28
CA PRO A 479 -7.16 -33.31 -0.41
C PRO A 479 -5.91 -33.94 -1.06
N PRO A 480 -5.82 -35.28 -1.17
CA PRO A 480 -4.63 -35.95 -1.67
C PRO A 480 -4.12 -35.43 -3.03
N ASP A 481 -5.03 -35.15 -3.96
CA ASP A 481 -4.73 -34.62 -5.29
C ASP A 481 -4.17 -33.18 -5.25
N ILE A 482 -4.69 -32.35 -4.35
CA ILE A 482 -4.17 -31.00 -4.11
C ILE A 482 -2.79 -31.08 -3.45
N ASN A 483 -2.62 -31.95 -2.45
CA ASN A 483 -1.34 -32.15 -1.76
C ASN A 483 -0.24 -32.59 -2.74
N ALA A 484 -0.53 -33.52 -3.64
CA ALA A 484 0.41 -33.96 -4.68
C ALA A 484 0.79 -32.81 -5.63
N ARG A 485 -0.19 -32.01 -6.08
CA ARG A 485 0.06 -30.86 -6.97
C ARG A 485 0.98 -29.80 -6.39
N VAL A 486 0.96 -29.60 -5.08
CA VAL A 486 1.83 -28.63 -4.40
C VAL A 486 3.14 -29.24 -3.88
N GLY A 487 3.49 -30.45 -4.34
CA GLY A 487 4.73 -31.13 -3.95
C GLY A 487 4.75 -31.64 -2.51
N GLY A 488 3.58 -31.83 -1.88
CA GLY A 488 3.47 -32.35 -0.53
C GLY A 488 3.79 -33.84 -0.44
N VAL A 489 4.34 -34.27 0.70
CA VAL A 489 4.61 -35.69 0.98
C VAL A 489 3.31 -36.50 1.10
N SER A 490 3.35 -37.77 0.69
CA SER A 490 2.16 -38.65 0.59
C SER A 490 1.51 -38.96 1.95
N ASN A 491 2.25 -38.84 3.05
CA ASN A 491 1.79 -39.03 4.42
C ASN A 491 1.61 -37.69 5.18
N SER A 492 1.39 -36.59 4.45
CA SER A 492 1.21 -35.25 5.03
C SER A 492 0.02 -35.19 5.99
N ARG A 493 0.24 -34.57 7.16
CA ARG A 493 -0.82 -34.33 8.16
C ARG A 493 -1.93 -33.40 7.64
N HIS A 494 -1.65 -32.61 6.61
CA HIS A 494 -2.69 -31.82 5.93
C HIS A 494 -3.74 -32.70 5.22
N ILE A 495 -3.37 -33.92 4.78
CA ILE A 495 -4.32 -34.88 4.20
C ILE A 495 -5.23 -35.47 5.27
N VAL A 496 -4.73 -35.59 6.51
CA VAL A 496 -5.54 -36.04 7.65
C VAL A 496 -6.51 -34.92 8.11
N GLY A 497 -6.13 -33.66 7.89
CA GLY A 497 -6.89 -32.47 8.31
C GLY A 497 -6.44 -31.91 9.67
N ASP A 498 -5.40 -32.48 10.27
CA ASP A 498 -4.95 -32.10 11.61
C ASP A 498 -3.68 -31.25 11.62
N ALA A 499 -3.38 -30.56 10.52
CA ALA A 499 -2.22 -29.68 10.38
C ALA A 499 -2.61 -28.28 9.88
N ILE A 500 -1.86 -27.28 10.32
CA ILE A 500 -2.01 -25.87 9.96
C ILE A 500 -0.62 -25.29 9.64
N ASP A 501 -0.50 -24.65 8.49
CA ASP A 501 0.61 -23.75 8.17
C ASP A 501 0.12 -22.30 8.34
N PHE A 502 0.81 -21.52 9.17
CA PHE A 502 0.40 -20.15 9.51
C PHE A 502 1.58 -19.21 9.74
N TYR A 503 1.30 -17.91 9.76
CA TYR A 503 2.23 -16.87 10.23
C TYR A 503 1.53 -15.89 11.19
N CYS A 504 2.32 -15.12 11.93
CA CYS A 504 1.83 -14.04 12.79
C CYS A 504 2.59 -12.76 12.47
N ASP A 505 1.88 -11.64 12.30
CA ASP A 505 2.53 -10.36 12.02
C ASP A 505 3.56 -10.00 13.10
N GLY A 506 4.75 -9.60 12.66
CA GLY A 506 5.86 -9.23 13.55
C GLY A 506 6.58 -10.39 14.24
N LEU A 507 6.28 -11.65 13.90
CA LEU A 507 7.03 -12.83 14.38
C LEU A 507 7.55 -13.66 13.20
N THR A 508 8.79 -14.11 13.30
CA THR A 508 9.39 -15.08 12.37
C THR A 508 8.94 -16.51 12.69
N GLY A 509 9.00 -17.40 11.71
CA GLY A 509 8.77 -18.83 11.92
C GLY A 509 9.72 -19.44 12.96
N ASN A 510 10.95 -18.91 13.07
CA ASN A 510 11.89 -19.26 14.14
C ASN A 510 11.36 -18.90 15.53
N GLN A 511 10.84 -17.68 15.71
CA GLN A 511 10.30 -17.23 16.99
C GLN A 511 9.04 -18.02 17.37
N LEU A 512 8.14 -18.26 16.42
CA LEU A 512 6.95 -19.09 16.62
C LEU A 512 7.34 -20.51 17.04
N TYR A 513 8.28 -21.13 16.31
CA TYR A 513 8.79 -22.46 16.62
C TYR A 513 9.34 -22.54 18.04
N TRP A 514 10.24 -21.64 18.43
CA TRP A 514 10.84 -21.70 19.76
C TRP A 514 9.86 -21.38 20.89
N PHE A 515 8.86 -20.53 20.62
CA PHE A 515 7.81 -20.24 21.59
C PHE A 515 6.87 -21.44 21.81
N LEU A 516 6.56 -22.19 20.74
CA LEU A 516 5.64 -23.33 20.79
C LEU A 516 6.31 -24.62 21.24
N ASP A 517 7.59 -24.82 20.92
CA ASP A 517 8.30 -26.08 21.16
C ASP A 517 8.13 -26.64 22.58
N PRO A 518 8.27 -25.86 23.68
CA PRO A 518 8.24 -26.40 25.03
C PRO A 518 6.95 -27.17 25.38
N TRP A 519 5.81 -26.74 24.83
CA TRP A 519 4.50 -27.23 25.26
C TRP A 519 3.64 -27.80 24.13
N TRP A 520 3.99 -27.57 22.86
CA TRP A 520 3.21 -28.08 21.73
C TRP A 520 3.25 -29.62 21.67
N PRO A 521 2.09 -30.31 21.77
CA PRO A 521 2.07 -31.76 21.95
C PRO A 521 2.29 -32.57 20.67
N GLY A 522 1.96 -32.01 19.50
CA GLY A 522 2.05 -32.69 18.21
C GLY A 522 3.30 -32.31 17.42
N GLY A 523 3.21 -32.33 16.09
CA GLY A 523 4.30 -31.91 15.21
C GLY A 523 4.44 -30.39 15.13
N LEU A 524 5.67 -29.91 15.06
CA LEU A 524 6.01 -28.49 14.94
C LEU A 524 7.19 -28.35 13.98
N GLY A 525 7.04 -27.46 13.00
CA GLY A 525 8.02 -27.26 11.94
C GLY A 525 8.21 -25.80 11.57
N ARG A 526 9.33 -25.53 10.89
CA ARG A 526 9.65 -24.22 10.29
C ARG A 526 10.42 -24.42 8.98
N TYR A 527 10.41 -23.39 8.14
CA TYR A 527 10.95 -23.46 6.77
C TYR A 527 11.93 -22.30 6.50
N ALA A 528 13.14 -22.60 6.06
CA ALA A 528 14.18 -21.63 5.71
C ALA A 528 13.77 -20.80 4.48
N SER A 529 13.13 -21.43 3.49
CA SER A 529 12.61 -20.76 2.30
C SER A 529 11.37 -19.89 2.58
N TYR A 530 10.70 -20.09 3.71
CA TYR A 530 9.52 -19.32 4.13
C TYR A 530 9.70 -18.81 5.57
N PRO A 531 10.50 -17.73 5.76
CA PRO A 531 11.03 -17.34 7.07
C PRO A 531 9.99 -16.94 8.12
N TYR A 532 8.74 -16.68 7.71
CA TYR A 532 7.62 -16.32 8.58
C TYR A 532 6.66 -17.48 8.84
N LEU A 533 6.76 -18.56 8.05
CA LEU A 533 5.82 -19.67 8.10
C LEU A 533 6.21 -20.66 9.20
N SER A 534 5.23 -21.06 10.00
CA SER A 534 5.36 -22.16 10.95
C SER A 534 4.30 -23.21 10.65
N HIS A 535 4.66 -24.46 10.90
CA HIS A 535 3.79 -25.61 10.79
C HIS A 535 3.46 -26.15 12.17
N ILE A 536 2.19 -26.46 12.40
CA ILE A 536 1.73 -27.22 13.55
C ILE A 536 0.82 -28.37 13.10
N ASP A 537 0.89 -29.51 13.78
CA ASP A 537 -0.10 -30.57 13.64
C ASP A 537 -0.42 -31.23 14.99
N ALA A 538 -1.56 -31.94 15.03
CA ALA A 538 -2.10 -32.60 16.22
C ALA A 538 -1.83 -34.12 16.21
N ARG A 539 -0.73 -34.58 15.59
CA ARG A 539 -0.34 -35.99 15.66
C ARG A 539 -0.13 -36.40 17.13
N GLY A 540 -0.39 -37.67 17.45
CA GLY A 540 -0.37 -38.18 18.83
C GLY A 540 0.99 -38.25 19.53
N TYR A 541 2.04 -37.62 18.97
CA TYR A 541 3.39 -37.59 19.54
C TYR A 541 4.14 -36.33 19.08
N ARG A 542 5.16 -35.92 19.83
CA ARG A 542 5.99 -34.76 19.48
C ARG A 542 6.88 -35.08 18.28
N ALA A 543 6.82 -34.24 17.25
CA ALA A 543 7.73 -34.28 16.10
C ALA A 543 8.28 -32.86 15.81
N ARG A 544 9.55 -32.75 15.43
CA ARG A 544 10.26 -31.47 15.25
C ARG A 544 11.12 -31.51 14.00
N TRP A 545 11.01 -30.50 13.14
CA TRP A 545 11.84 -30.39 11.94
C TRP A 545 12.11 -28.95 11.54
N LEU A 546 13.23 -28.76 10.86
CA LEU A 546 13.69 -27.51 10.28
C LEU A 546 14.00 -27.84 8.82
N ASN A 547 13.21 -27.33 7.88
CA ASN A 547 13.38 -27.57 6.45
C ASN A 547 13.86 -26.34 5.71
#